data_AF-A0A1B3N3G9-F1
#
_entry.id   AF-A0A1B3N3G9-F1
#
_cell.length_a   1.000
_cell.length_b   1.000
_cell.length_c   1.000
_cell.angle_alpha   90.00
_cell.angle_beta   90.00
_cell.angle_gamma   90.00
#
_symmetry.space_group_name_H-M   'P 1'
#
loop_
_entity.id
_entity.type
_entity.pdbx_description
1 polymer ?
#
loop_
_entity_poly.entity_id
_entity_poly.type
_entity_poly.pdbx_seq_one_letter_code
_entity_poly.pdbx_strand_id
1 'polypeptide(L)'
;MTLPIRAIALFALAAAAPLCAQDSRKTSIDGRCQYPEKVVKNRAETVLILCDTVEIDQGSARATLDFAQRSWGSMARFTGSMSSDTMAISQVTLRDGRRLSATGTCRMHRRKDGELAVISCLAKAGARTFAANFVPSRV
;
A
#
# COMPACT_ATOMS: atom_id res chain seq x y z
N MET A 1 66.66 -9.04 -36.04
CA MET A 1 66.67 -8.94 -34.57
C MET A 1 65.60 -7.94 -34.14
N THR A 2 64.90 -8.25 -33.03
CA THR A 2 63.85 -7.48 -32.30
C THR A 2 62.38 -7.85 -32.60
N LEU A 3 61.70 -8.29 -31.53
CA LEU A 3 60.38 -8.92 -31.46
C LEU A 3 59.23 -7.91 -31.45
N PRO A 4 58.01 -8.26 -31.95
CA PRO A 4 56.80 -7.53 -31.58
C PRO A 4 56.26 -8.03 -30.24
N ILE A 5 56.23 -7.12 -29.27
CA ILE A 5 55.60 -7.26 -27.95
C ILE A 5 54.09 -7.46 -28.14
N ARG A 6 53.58 -8.65 -27.81
CA ARG A 6 52.13 -8.88 -27.71
C ARG A 6 51.63 -8.37 -26.36
N ALA A 7 51.02 -7.20 -26.36
CA ALA A 7 50.27 -6.70 -25.22
C ALA A 7 49.00 -7.57 -25.03
N ILE A 8 48.97 -8.35 -23.95
CA ILE A 8 47.80 -9.12 -23.54
C ILE A 8 46.85 -8.14 -22.82
N ALA A 9 45.75 -7.78 -23.48
CA ALA A 9 44.69 -7.00 -22.85
C ALA A 9 43.91 -7.90 -21.88
N LEU A 10 44.11 -7.69 -20.57
CA LEU A 10 43.28 -8.26 -19.52
C LEU A 10 41.92 -7.55 -19.51
N PHE A 11 40.89 -8.18 -20.06
CA PHE A 11 39.50 -7.77 -19.87
C PHE A 11 39.09 -8.09 -18.42
N ALA A 12 38.97 -7.07 -17.58
CA ALA A 12 38.32 -7.17 -16.28
C ALA A 12 36.82 -7.41 -16.50
N LEU A 13 36.34 -8.63 -16.26
CA LEU A 13 34.90 -8.92 -16.16
C LEU A 13 34.37 -8.25 -14.89
N ALA A 14 33.80 -7.06 -15.02
CA ALA A 14 32.93 -6.49 -14.01
C ALA A 14 31.66 -7.37 -13.95
N ALA A 15 31.56 -8.21 -12.92
CA ALA A 15 30.35 -8.96 -12.63
C ALA A 15 29.24 -7.96 -12.28
N ALA A 16 28.30 -7.74 -13.21
CA ALA A 16 27.06 -7.04 -12.93
C ALA A 16 26.26 -7.89 -11.94
N ALA A 17 26.29 -7.52 -10.66
CA ALA A 17 25.37 -8.10 -9.69
C ALA A 17 23.94 -7.81 -10.17
N PRO A 18 23.06 -8.82 -10.29
CA PRO A 18 21.68 -8.56 -10.63
C PRO A 18 21.08 -7.75 -9.49
N LEU A 19 20.73 -6.49 -9.75
CA LEU A 19 19.76 -5.78 -8.93
C LEU A 19 18.47 -6.59 -9.02
N CYS A 20 18.23 -7.44 -8.02
CA CYS A 20 16.92 -8.03 -7.81
C CYS A 20 15.96 -6.86 -7.59
N ALA A 21 15.31 -6.41 -8.67
CA ALA A 21 14.09 -5.66 -8.59
C ALA A 21 13.14 -6.52 -7.75
N GLN A 22 12.95 -6.13 -6.49
CA GLN A 22 12.02 -6.82 -5.63
C GLN A 22 10.63 -6.52 -6.19
N ASP A 23 10.07 -7.49 -6.91
CA ASP A 23 8.74 -7.42 -7.49
C ASP A 23 7.74 -7.07 -6.38
N SER A 24 7.21 -5.86 -6.45
CA SER A 24 6.11 -5.44 -5.60
C SER A 24 4.90 -6.29 -5.93
N ARG A 25 4.36 -7.02 -4.95
CA ARG A 25 3.14 -7.80 -5.15
C ARG A 25 1.96 -6.83 -5.14
N LYS A 26 1.41 -6.56 -6.33
CA LYS A 26 0.17 -5.80 -6.50
C LYS A 26 -1.03 -6.74 -6.60
N THR A 27 -2.07 -6.48 -5.82
CA THR A 27 -3.33 -7.22 -5.84
C THR A 27 -4.49 -6.25 -5.78
N SER A 28 -5.50 -6.45 -6.62
CA SER A 28 -6.74 -5.66 -6.63
C SER A 28 -7.90 -6.53 -6.16
N ILE A 29 -8.72 -6.01 -5.25
CA ILE A 29 -9.82 -6.75 -4.62
C ILE A 29 -11.09 -5.90 -4.71
N ASP A 30 -12.15 -6.51 -5.24
CA ASP A 30 -13.49 -5.90 -5.28
C ASP A 30 -14.21 -6.08 -3.94
N GLY A 31 -14.98 -5.08 -3.54
CA GLY A 31 -15.69 -5.07 -2.26
C GLY A 31 -16.43 -3.77 -2.00
N ARG A 32 -16.45 -3.35 -0.73
CA ARG A 32 -17.06 -2.07 -0.34
C ARG A 32 -16.50 -1.55 0.98
N CYS A 33 -16.25 -0.24 1.05
CA CYS A 33 -16.09 0.45 2.34
C CYS A 33 -17.43 0.53 3.08
N GLN A 34 -17.53 -0.11 4.25
CA GLN A 34 -18.74 -0.16 5.07
C GLN A 34 -18.44 0.27 6.50
N TYR A 35 -19.33 1.04 7.11
CA TYR A 35 -19.14 1.55 8.47
C TYR A 35 -20.36 1.23 9.34
N PRO A 36 -20.17 0.67 10.54
CA PRO A 36 -21.28 0.49 11.47
C PRO A 36 -21.82 1.85 11.91
N GLU A 37 -23.13 1.93 12.17
CA GLU A 37 -23.81 3.19 12.52
C GLU A 37 -23.14 3.96 13.67
N LYS A 38 -22.60 3.24 14.65
CA LYS A 38 -21.89 3.81 15.80
C LYS A 38 -20.68 4.67 15.38
N VAL A 39 -20.00 4.30 14.29
CA VAL A 39 -18.86 5.06 13.74
C VAL A 39 -19.35 6.24 12.90
N VAL A 40 -20.48 6.09 12.19
CA VAL A 40 -21.09 7.16 11.38
C VAL A 40 -21.49 8.36 12.24
N LYS A 41 -21.88 8.13 13.51
CA LYS A 41 -22.18 9.21 14.47
C LYS A 41 -21.00 10.15 14.74
N ASN A 42 -19.76 9.69 14.54
CA ASN A 42 -18.53 10.47 14.76
C ASN A 42 -17.95 11.08 13.47
N ARG A 43 -18.73 11.12 12.37
CA ARG A 43 -18.30 11.64 11.06
C ARG A 43 -17.88 13.12 11.06
N ALA A 44 -18.28 13.90 12.08
CA ALA A 44 -17.89 15.30 12.19
C ALA A 44 -16.36 15.46 12.33
N GLU A 45 -15.71 14.48 12.96
CA GLU A 45 -14.27 14.48 13.24
C GLU A 45 -13.49 13.48 12.37
N THR A 46 -14.19 12.51 11.79
CA THR A 46 -13.61 11.43 10.98
C THR A 46 -14.16 11.43 9.55
N VAL A 47 -13.25 11.57 8.59
CA VAL A 47 -13.53 11.38 7.17
C VAL A 47 -13.64 9.88 6.89
N LEU A 48 -14.83 9.43 6.51
CA LEU A 48 -15.11 8.05 6.13
C LEU A 48 -14.87 7.88 4.63
N ILE A 49 -13.90 7.04 4.26
CA ILE A 49 -13.57 6.78 2.86
C ILE A 49 -14.69 5.95 2.21
N LEU A 50 -15.18 6.39 1.05
CA LEU A 50 -16.08 5.61 0.22
C LEU A 50 -15.25 4.88 -0.83
N CYS A 51 -15.48 3.58 -1.01
CA CYS A 51 -14.71 2.76 -1.93
C CYS A 51 -15.50 1.49 -2.33
N ASP A 52 -15.20 0.96 -3.50
CA ASP A 52 -15.69 -0.34 -4.01
C ASP A 52 -14.55 -1.28 -4.47
N THR A 53 -13.31 -0.78 -4.49
CA THR A 53 -12.11 -1.57 -4.78
C THR A 53 -10.99 -1.16 -3.83
N VAL A 54 -10.15 -2.11 -3.44
CA VAL A 54 -8.86 -1.82 -2.80
C VAL A 54 -7.73 -2.42 -3.62
N GLU A 55 -6.72 -1.60 -3.92
CA GLU A 55 -5.44 -2.09 -4.43
C GLU A 55 -4.44 -2.18 -3.29
N ILE A 56 -3.82 -3.34 -3.15
CA ILE A 56 -2.79 -3.64 -2.17
C ILE A 56 -1.49 -3.78 -2.94
N ASP A 57 -0.54 -2.90 -2.67
CA ASP A 57 0.82 -2.96 -3.20
C ASP A 57 1.78 -3.21 -2.04
N GLN A 58 2.40 -4.39 -2.02
CA GLN A 58 3.35 -4.82 -1.00
C GLN A 58 4.76 -4.87 -1.56
N GLY A 59 5.56 -3.86 -1.23
CA GLY A 59 7.01 -3.89 -1.38
C GLY A 59 7.71 -4.40 -0.10
N SER A 60 9.02 -4.59 -0.18
CA SER A 60 9.84 -5.13 0.92
C SER A 60 9.93 -4.24 2.16
N ALA A 61 9.90 -2.91 1.98
CA ALA A 61 10.03 -1.95 3.07
C ALA A 61 8.75 -1.12 3.31
N ARG A 62 7.87 -1.05 2.31
CA ARG A 62 6.66 -0.24 2.34
C ARG A 62 5.52 -0.95 1.65
N ALA A 63 4.34 -0.79 2.22
CA ALA A 63 3.09 -1.18 1.61
C ALA A 63 2.20 0.03 1.37
N THR A 64 1.32 -0.11 0.40
CA THR A 64 0.32 0.88 0.02
C THR A 64 -1.03 0.19 -0.09
N LEU A 65 -2.05 0.79 0.53
CA LEU A 65 -3.45 0.42 0.40
C LEU A 65 -4.19 1.58 -0.25
N ASP A 66 -4.59 1.40 -1.51
CA ASP A 66 -5.34 2.40 -2.28
C ASP A 66 -6.82 2.03 -2.31
N PHE A 67 -7.63 2.81 -1.61
CA PHE A 67 -9.08 2.65 -1.59
C PHE A 67 -9.68 3.50 -2.70
N ALA A 68 -10.28 2.84 -3.68
CA ALA A 68 -10.77 3.47 -4.91
C ALA A 68 -12.26 3.22 -5.12
N GLN A 69 -12.85 4.08 -5.95
CA GLN A 69 -14.16 3.88 -6.55
C GLN A 69 -13.98 3.70 -8.06
N ARG A 70 -14.54 2.64 -8.64
CA ARG A 70 -14.31 2.26 -10.05
C ARG A 70 -14.54 3.40 -11.06
N SER A 71 -15.53 4.26 -10.82
CA SER A 71 -15.85 5.40 -11.70
C SER A 71 -15.17 6.72 -11.31
N TRP A 72 -14.48 6.77 -10.16
CA TRP A 72 -13.94 8.03 -9.57
C TRP A 72 -12.44 7.98 -9.28
N GLY A 73 -11.83 6.81 -9.38
CA GLY A 73 -10.42 6.56 -9.10
C GLY A 73 -10.10 6.46 -7.61
N SER A 74 -8.85 6.71 -7.26
CA SER A 74 -8.36 6.70 -5.88
C SER A 74 -9.09 7.74 -5.03
N MET A 75 -9.60 7.31 -3.88
CA MET A 75 -10.28 8.18 -2.92
C MET A 75 -9.35 8.53 -1.75
N ALA A 76 -8.61 7.53 -1.28
CA ALA A 76 -7.51 7.72 -0.34
C ALA A 76 -6.52 6.56 -0.42
N ARG A 77 -5.24 6.90 -0.35
CA ARG A 77 -4.14 5.95 -0.34
C ARG A 77 -3.36 6.05 0.96
N PHE A 78 -3.26 4.94 1.68
CA PHE A 78 -2.52 4.84 2.93
C PHE A 78 -1.20 4.14 2.65
N THR A 79 -0.09 4.73 3.08
CA THR A 79 1.25 4.17 2.89
C THR A 79 1.97 4.04 4.22
N GLY A 80 2.67 2.93 4.41
CA GLY A 80 3.30 2.60 5.69
C GLY A 80 4.25 1.42 5.62
N SER A 81 4.87 1.09 6.75
CA SER A 81 5.61 -0.17 6.91
C SER A 81 4.67 -1.30 7.26
N MET A 82 4.85 -2.46 6.64
CA MET A 82 4.03 -3.65 6.88
C MET A 82 4.75 -4.60 7.86
N SER A 83 4.01 -5.15 8.81
CA SER A 83 4.43 -6.26 9.66
C SER A 83 3.29 -7.26 9.75
N SER A 84 3.46 -8.40 9.07
CA SER A 84 2.40 -9.41 8.88
C SER A 84 1.12 -8.78 8.32
N ASP A 85 0.02 -8.79 9.08
CA ASP A 85 -1.28 -8.24 8.69
C ASP A 85 -1.52 -6.82 9.22
N THR A 86 -0.50 -6.17 9.79
CA THR A 86 -0.62 -4.81 10.35
C THR A 86 0.33 -3.86 9.63
N MET A 87 -0.21 -2.76 9.11
CA MET A 87 0.57 -1.68 8.50
C MET A 87 0.57 -0.46 9.42
N ALA A 88 1.76 0.00 9.82
CA ALA A 88 1.94 1.27 10.51
C ALA A 88 1.94 2.41 9.48
N ILE A 89 0.92 3.26 9.53
CA ILE A 89 0.69 4.31 8.53
C ILE A 89 1.63 5.47 8.80
N SER A 90 2.35 5.92 7.78
CA SER A 90 3.19 7.13 7.82
C SER A 90 2.66 8.26 6.91
N GLN A 91 1.83 7.94 5.92
CA GLN A 91 1.30 8.91 4.97
C GLN A 91 -0.12 8.55 4.52
N VAL A 92 -0.94 9.59 4.31
CA VAL A 92 -2.22 9.50 3.59
C VAL A 92 -2.15 10.41 2.37
N THR A 93 -2.42 9.88 1.19
CA THR A 93 -2.61 10.66 -0.03
C THR A 93 -4.11 10.73 -0.33
N LEU A 94 -4.65 11.92 -0.50
CA LEU A 94 -6.05 12.15 -0.79
C LEU A 94 -6.32 12.17 -2.30
N ARG A 95 -7.59 12.10 -2.68
CA ARG A 95 -8.05 12.15 -4.08
C ARG A 95 -7.53 13.35 -4.87
N ASP A 96 -7.41 14.51 -4.23
CA ASP A 96 -6.87 15.73 -4.84
C ASP A 96 -5.34 15.68 -5.05
N GLY A 97 -4.69 14.55 -4.72
CA GLY A 97 -3.25 14.32 -4.81
C GLY A 97 -2.47 14.84 -3.60
N ARG A 98 -3.11 15.53 -2.64
CA ARG A 98 -2.42 16.03 -1.45
C ARG A 98 -1.91 14.89 -0.60
N ARG A 99 -0.64 14.97 -0.21
CA ARG A 99 0.04 14.01 0.67
C ARG A 99 0.16 14.62 2.06
N LEU A 100 -0.32 13.89 3.06
CA LEU A 100 -0.29 14.30 4.45
C LEU A 100 0.54 13.30 5.26
N SER A 101 1.46 13.80 6.07
CA SER A 101 2.08 12.99 7.12
C SER A 101 0.99 12.53 8.08
N ALA A 102 1.03 11.25 8.44
CA ALA A 102 -0.02 10.63 9.22
C ALA A 102 0.55 9.67 10.26
N THR A 103 -0.23 9.42 11.29
CA THR A 103 0.02 8.35 12.26
C THR A 103 -1.24 7.52 12.41
N GLY A 104 -1.10 6.21 12.40
CA GLY A 104 -2.23 5.31 12.48
C GLY A 104 -1.86 3.89 12.11
N THR A 105 -2.89 3.08 11.88
CA THR A 105 -2.70 1.66 11.58
C THR A 105 -3.77 1.18 10.62
N CYS A 106 -3.37 0.30 9.70
CA CYS A 106 -4.27 -0.59 8.99
C CYS A 106 -4.08 -2.01 9.48
N ARG A 107 -5.18 -2.74 9.69
CA ARG A 107 -5.17 -4.16 10.02
C ARG A 107 -5.94 -4.93 8.96
N MET A 108 -5.34 -6.01 8.47
CA MET A 108 -5.96 -6.99 7.60
C MET A 108 -6.48 -8.13 8.47
N HIS A 109 -7.79 -8.21 8.62
CA HIS A 109 -8.43 -9.30 9.35
C HIS A 109 -8.67 -10.45 8.40
N ARG A 110 -8.24 -11.65 8.78
CA ARG A 110 -8.46 -12.88 8.02
C ARG A 110 -9.53 -13.75 8.66
N ARG A 111 -10.22 -14.53 7.83
CA ARG A 111 -11.13 -15.59 8.25
C ARG A 111 -10.31 -16.82 8.67
N LYS A 112 -11.00 -17.85 9.19
CA LYS A 112 -10.37 -19.10 9.65
C LYS A 112 -9.68 -19.89 8.52
N ASP A 113 -10.14 -19.71 7.29
CA ASP A 113 -9.58 -20.30 6.07
C ASP A 113 -8.37 -19.52 5.51
N GLY A 114 -7.99 -18.40 6.14
CA GLY A 114 -6.88 -17.53 5.71
C GLY A 114 -7.27 -16.44 4.73
N GLU A 115 -8.52 -16.46 4.23
CA GLU A 115 -9.03 -15.46 3.30
C GLU A 115 -9.20 -14.09 3.97
N LEU A 116 -9.02 -13.02 3.20
CA LEU A 116 -9.21 -11.67 3.69
C LEU A 116 -10.68 -11.44 4.07
N ALA A 117 -10.94 -11.10 5.32
CA ALA A 117 -12.27 -10.80 5.84
C ALA A 117 -12.59 -9.32 5.73
N VAL A 118 -11.68 -8.46 6.21
CA VAL A 118 -11.86 -7.01 6.34
C VAL A 118 -10.49 -6.34 6.34
N ILE A 119 -10.38 -5.15 5.75
CA ILE A 119 -9.26 -4.22 5.99
C ILE A 119 -9.79 -3.01 6.77
N SER A 120 -9.24 -2.77 7.95
CA SER A 120 -9.63 -1.66 8.82
C SER A 120 -8.46 -0.71 9.02
N CYS A 121 -8.56 0.50 8.49
CA CYS A 121 -7.59 1.57 8.61
C CYS A 121 -8.14 2.73 9.42
N LEU A 122 -7.32 3.28 10.31
CA LEU A 122 -7.58 4.54 11.01
C LEU A 122 -6.28 5.34 11.08
N ALA A 123 -6.30 6.58 10.59
CA ALA A 123 -5.13 7.45 10.59
C ALA A 123 -5.52 8.88 10.97
N LYS A 124 -4.70 9.53 11.81
CA LYS A 124 -4.75 10.97 12.04
C LYS A 124 -3.79 11.64 11.08
N ALA A 125 -4.28 12.61 10.31
CA ALA A 125 -3.46 13.42 9.40
C ALA A 125 -3.93 14.88 9.43
N GLY A 126 -3.04 15.78 9.87
CA GLY A 126 -3.42 17.16 10.19
C GLY A 126 -4.53 17.24 11.25
N ALA A 127 -5.57 18.03 10.98
CA ALA A 127 -6.69 18.24 11.89
C ALA A 127 -7.80 17.19 11.80
N ARG A 128 -7.68 16.19 10.91
CA ARG A 128 -8.73 15.21 10.63
C ARG A 128 -8.26 13.79 10.92
N THR A 129 -9.22 12.93 11.23
CA THR A 129 -9.03 11.49 11.24
C THR A 129 -9.62 10.91 9.96
N PHE A 130 -8.97 9.91 9.37
CA PHE A 130 -9.41 9.22 8.17
C PHE A 130 -9.62 7.75 8.50
N ALA A 131 -10.76 7.19 8.12
CA ALA A 131 -11.09 5.80 8.34
C ALA A 131 -11.45 5.13 7.01
N ALA A 132 -10.90 3.94 6.78
CA ALA A 132 -11.30 3.05 5.69
C ALA A 132 -11.61 1.67 6.28
N ASN A 133 -12.83 1.18 6.09
CA ASN A 133 -13.22 -0.15 6.57
C ASN A 133 -13.79 -0.97 5.41
N PHE A 134 -12.93 -1.69 4.72
CA PHE A 134 -13.23 -2.41 3.48
C PHE A 134 -13.61 -3.86 3.75
N VAL A 135 -14.72 -4.30 3.17
CA VAL A 135 -15.19 -5.69 3.19
C VAL A 135 -15.12 -6.23 1.75
N PRO A 136 -14.30 -7.25 1.46
CA PRO A 136 -14.26 -7.90 0.16
C PRO A 136 -15.63 -8.48 -0.21
N SER A 137 -15.99 -8.37 -1.49
CA SER A 137 -17.10 -9.14 -2.06
C SER A 137 -16.74 -10.62 -2.01
N ARG A 138 -17.73 -11.49 -1.81
CA ARG A 138 -17.50 -12.93 -1.99
C ARG A 138 -17.24 -13.15 -3.48
N VAL A 139 -16.13 -13.81 -3.79
CA VAL A 139 -15.86 -14.40 -5.10
C VAL A 139 -16.51 -15.78 -5.13
#